data_AF-A0A292SJ28-F1
#
_entry.id   AF-A0A292SJ28-F1
#
_cell.length_a   1.000
_cell.length_b   1.000
_cell.length_c   1.000
_cell.angle_alpha   90.00
_cell.angle_beta   90.00
_cell.angle_gamma   90.00
#
_symmetry.space_group_name_H-M   'P 1'
#
loop_
_entity.id
_entity.type
_entity.pdbx_description
1 polymer ?
#
loop_
_entity_poly.entity_id
_entity_poly.type
_entity_poly.pdbx_seq_one_letter_code
_entity_poly.pdbx_strand_id
1 'polypeptide(L)'
;MSTFWAILILCGLMSLYCIYMQIALKHQKIKLKKQPEELNWNYKPFVSVMIPAHNEQDVIEKTVENVLAMDYEKFEIFIIDDRSEDNTAEKLKELEQKYENVHAYIRAKDAFPGKSAVLNEVLPLTKGEAILVFDADARVKPDFLTNLIPHLEKDNVGAVQARKVIINRDENFLTRCQDNEYALDTHFQVSRNCIKGAVELRGNGELLKREALLDINGWNNYTITDDLDMSTRLHIKGWDVRFCPDVCVYEEAVVKFIPLLKQRRRWVEGSIRRYLEHFWGVLFSKDMSLRVSIDMIAYITEFILPFWMISEICFQAFKYVKESPNCISSSLLVSIVVCGFFTTGLLYSIRKYNHQSRFQSVIQAVQTGVFLCTVWFPIVVFIVFKIIFFPKTMDWGKTTHGVTKIEEDINAVDAQNNEDDTAKEQTV
;
A
#
# COMPACT_ATOMS: atom_id res chain seq x y z
N MET A 1 -32.27 14.75 -14.08
CA MET A 1 -31.70 15.34 -12.85
C MET A 1 -30.66 16.37 -13.27
N SER A 2 -30.63 17.56 -12.65
CA SER A 2 -29.46 18.44 -12.82
C SER A 2 -28.22 17.72 -12.27
N THR A 3 -27.05 17.97 -12.86
CA THR A 3 -25.76 17.43 -12.40
C THR A 3 -25.57 17.67 -10.89
N PHE A 4 -26.01 18.83 -10.40
CA PHE A 4 -26.07 19.19 -8.99
C PHE A 4 -26.68 18.09 -8.09
N TRP A 5 -27.87 17.59 -8.42
CA TRP A 5 -28.54 16.58 -7.60
C TRP A 5 -27.80 15.24 -7.61
N ALA A 6 -27.22 14.85 -8.74
CA ALA A 6 -26.46 13.61 -8.85
C ALA A 6 -25.23 13.64 -7.92
N ILE A 7 -24.55 14.80 -7.85
CA ILE A 7 -23.39 14.98 -6.98
C ILE A 7 -23.80 15.05 -5.52
N LEU A 8 -24.90 15.75 -5.20
CA LEU A 8 -25.40 15.80 -3.83
C LEU A 8 -25.72 14.40 -3.33
N ILE A 9 -26.34 13.56 -4.17
CA ILE A 9 -26.60 12.15 -3.85
C ILE A 9 -25.28 11.39 -3.68
N LEU A 10 -24.33 11.54 -4.61
CA LEU A 10 -23.03 10.86 -4.51
C LEU A 10 -22.28 11.24 -3.22
N CYS A 11 -22.19 12.54 -2.92
CA CYS A 11 -21.57 13.04 -1.69
C CYS A 11 -22.32 12.57 -0.45
N GLY A 12 -23.65 12.53 -0.50
CA GLY A 12 -24.49 11.98 0.56
C GLY A 12 -24.19 10.50 0.81
N LEU A 13 -24.11 9.68 -0.25
CA LEU A 13 -23.77 8.26 -0.17
C LEU A 13 -22.36 8.04 0.38
N MET A 14 -21.37 8.79 -0.13
CA MET A 14 -19.99 8.73 0.37
C MET A 14 -19.91 9.18 1.84
N SER A 15 -20.64 10.22 2.23
CA SER A 15 -20.67 10.71 3.62
C SER A 15 -21.31 9.68 4.55
N LEU A 16 -22.42 9.07 4.14
CA LEU A 16 -23.06 7.97 4.87
C LEU A 16 -22.11 6.78 5.01
N TYR A 17 -21.39 6.44 3.94
CA TYR A 17 -20.38 5.37 3.96
C TYR A 17 -19.24 5.68 4.93
N CYS A 18 -18.69 6.89 4.89
CA CYS A 18 -17.69 7.35 5.85
C CYS A 18 -18.20 7.33 7.30
N ILE A 19 -19.44 7.77 7.54
CA ILE A 19 -20.06 7.71 8.89
C ILE A 19 -20.20 6.25 9.35
N TYR A 20 -20.67 5.37 8.47
CA TYR A 20 -20.76 3.93 8.74
C TYR A 20 -19.41 3.35 9.16
N MET A 21 -18.34 3.66 8.41
CA MET A 21 -16.97 3.26 8.74
C MET A 21 -16.51 3.78 10.11
N GLN A 22 -16.77 5.05 10.42
CA GLN A 22 -16.40 5.64 11.71
C GLN A 22 -17.17 5.02 12.89
N ILE A 23 -18.46 4.72 12.68
CA ILE A 23 -19.27 4.00 13.67
C ILE A 23 -18.71 2.59 13.89
N ALA A 24 -18.38 1.87 12.82
CA ALA A 24 -17.80 0.54 12.88
C ALA A 24 -16.44 0.53 13.61
N LEU A 25 -15.56 1.47 13.29
CA LEU A 25 -14.29 1.68 14.01
C LEU A 25 -14.51 1.90 15.51
N LYS A 26 -15.43 2.80 15.87
CA LYS A 26 -15.74 3.10 17.28
C LYS A 26 -16.33 1.88 17.98
N HIS A 27 -17.24 1.18 17.32
CA HIS A 27 -17.84 -0.04 17.85
C HIS A 27 -16.79 -1.13 18.08
N GLN A 28 -15.92 -1.38 17.09
CA GLN A 28 -14.83 -2.35 17.18
C GLN A 28 -13.88 -1.99 18.32
N LYS A 29 -13.52 -0.71 18.48
CA LYS A 29 -12.68 -0.26 19.60
C LYS A 29 -13.33 -0.51 20.97
N ILE A 30 -14.63 -0.23 21.10
CA ILE A 30 -15.37 -0.51 22.34
C ILE A 30 -15.44 -2.02 22.60
N LYS A 31 -15.68 -2.81 21.55
CA LYS A 31 -15.72 -4.26 21.62
C LYS A 31 -14.39 -4.82 22.11
N LEU A 32 -13.27 -4.46 21.45
CA LEU A 32 -11.92 -4.91 21.81
C LEU A 32 -11.49 -4.46 23.22
N LYS A 33 -11.97 -3.30 23.70
CA LYS A 33 -11.74 -2.87 25.09
C LYS A 33 -12.46 -3.76 26.11
N LYS A 34 -13.66 -4.25 25.78
CA LYS A 34 -14.46 -5.11 26.66
C LYS A 34 -14.03 -6.57 26.58
N GLN A 35 -13.69 -7.02 25.38
CA GLN A 35 -13.32 -8.38 25.02
C GLN A 35 -12.18 -8.27 24.00
N PRO A 36 -10.93 -8.25 24.46
CA PRO A 36 -9.77 -8.32 23.58
C PRO A 36 -9.90 -9.51 22.64
N GLU A 37 -9.43 -9.37 21.40
CA GLU A 37 -9.34 -10.52 20.51
C GLU A 37 -8.26 -11.46 21.04
N GLU A 38 -8.66 -12.68 21.39
CA GLU A 38 -7.73 -13.73 21.76
C GLU A 38 -7.08 -14.28 20.50
N LEU A 39 -5.82 -13.90 20.30
CA LEU A 39 -4.98 -14.42 19.21
C LEU A 39 -4.26 -15.69 19.68
N ASN A 40 -4.18 -16.67 18.80
CA ASN A 40 -3.43 -17.90 19.06
C ASN A 40 -1.94 -17.68 18.74
N TRP A 41 -1.17 -17.27 19.75
CA TRP A 41 0.27 -17.08 19.65
C TRP A 41 1.08 -18.39 19.45
N ASN A 42 0.42 -19.55 19.59
CA ASN A 42 1.01 -20.85 19.29
C ASN A 42 0.84 -21.26 17.82
N TYR A 43 0.00 -20.55 17.05
CA TYR A 43 -0.07 -20.72 15.61
C TYR A 43 1.25 -20.23 15.00
N LYS A 44 2.13 -21.19 14.67
CA LYS A 44 3.47 -20.93 14.14
C LYS A 44 3.75 -21.79 12.90
N PRO A 45 3.07 -21.50 11.75
CA PRO A 45 3.30 -22.19 10.48
C PRO A 45 4.71 -21.92 9.97
N PHE A 46 5.22 -22.79 9.09
CA PHE A 46 6.46 -22.47 8.37
C PHE A 46 6.20 -21.34 7.37
N VAL A 47 7.07 -20.32 7.32
CA VAL A 47 6.94 -19.14 6.44
C VAL A 47 8.02 -19.17 5.36
N SER A 48 7.63 -19.00 4.10
CA SER A 48 8.59 -18.70 3.03
C SER A 48 8.53 -17.23 2.70
N VAL A 49 9.63 -16.51 2.98
CA VAL A 49 9.78 -15.10 2.65
C VAL A 49 10.29 -14.99 1.21
N MET A 50 9.68 -14.12 0.41
CA MET A 50 10.05 -13.90 -0.99
C MET A 50 10.40 -12.43 -1.21
N ILE A 51 11.61 -12.18 -1.72
CA ILE A 51 12.14 -10.84 -1.95
C ILE A 51 12.57 -10.73 -3.42
N PRO A 52 11.67 -10.29 -4.32
CA PRO A 52 12.02 -10.00 -5.71
C PRO A 52 12.89 -8.73 -5.81
N ALA A 53 13.94 -8.79 -6.61
CA ALA A 53 14.91 -7.72 -6.80
C ALA A 53 15.17 -7.46 -8.29
N HIS A 54 15.21 -6.19 -8.70
CA HIS A 54 15.63 -5.77 -10.04
C HIS A 54 16.50 -4.51 -9.96
N ASN A 55 17.80 -4.67 -10.19
CA ASN A 55 18.82 -3.65 -10.02
C ASN A 55 18.89 -3.07 -8.60
N GLU A 56 18.91 -3.92 -7.57
CA GLU A 56 18.83 -3.55 -6.15
C GLU A 56 20.13 -3.83 -5.38
N GLN A 57 21.28 -3.78 -6.07
CA GLN A 57 22.59 -4.06 -5.49
C GLN A 57 22.90 -3.19 -4.25
N ASP A 58 22.33 -1.99 -4.16
CA ASP A 58 22.62 -1.00 -3.12
C ASP A 58 21.88 -1.29 -1.80
N VAL A 59 20.77 -2.05 -1.85
CA VAL A 59 19.87 -2.22 -0.70
C VAL A 59 19.64 -3.68 -0.30
N ILE A 60 19.76 -4.64 -1.23
CA ILE A 60 19.29 -6.01 -1.01
C ILE A 60 19.99 -6.74 0.16
N GLU A 61 21.29 -6.51 0.34
CA GLU A 61 22.07 -7.11 1.42
C GLU A 61 21.56 -6.69 2.80
N LYS A 62 21.34 -5.39 3.00
CA LYS A 62 20.80 -4.84 4.25
C LYS A 62 19.39 -5.33 4.52
N THR A 63 18.56 -5.45 3.48
CA THR A 63 17.21 -5.99 3.58
C THR A 63 17.23 -7.44 4.05
N VAL A 64 18.09 -8.29 3.45
CA VAL A 64 18.19 -9.70 3.84
C VAL A 64 18.70 -9.84 5.28
N GLU A 65 19.73 -9.10 5.67
CA GLU A 65 20.24 -9.09 7.05
C GLU A 65 19.18 -8.62 8.05
N ASN A 66 18.38 -7.61 7.70
CA ASN A 66 17.27 -7.16 8.53
C ASN A 66 16.15 -8.21 8.67
N VAL A 67 15.77 -8.89 7.59
CA VAL A 67 14.77 -9.97 7.60
C VAL A 67 15.27 -11.18 8.39
N LEU A 68 16.56 -11.52 8.30
CA LEU A 68 17.18 -12.59 9.09
C LEU A 68 17.14 -12.32 10.60
N ALA A 69 17.07 -11.05 11.02
CA ALA A 69 17.00 -10.65 12.42
C ALA A 69 15.58 -10.75 13.03
N MET A 70 14.58 -11.25 12.29
CA MET A 70 13.25 -11.49 12.83
C MET A 70 13.27 -12.58 13.91
N ASP A 71 12.48 -12.38 14.98
CA ASP A 71 12.38 -13.27 16.14
C ASP A 71 11.46 -14.48 15.92
N TYR A 72 11.57 -15.09 14.74
CA TYR A 72 10.73 -16.20 14.31
C TYR A 72 11.59 -17.35 13.79
N GLU A 73 11.45 -18.56 14.33
CA GLU A 73 12.40 -19.65 14.01
C GLU A 73 12.05 -20.42 12.72
N LYS A 74 10.79 -20.42 12.29
CA LYS A 74 10.28 -21.31 11.23
C LYS A 74 10.14 -20.60 9.90
N PHE A 75 11.24 -20.09 9.35
CA PHE A 75 11.20 -19.46 8.04
C PHE A 75 12.42 -19.72 7.18
N GLU A 76 12.25 -19.52 5.88
CA GLU A 76 13.30 -19.49 4.86
C GLU A 76 13.14 -18.23 4.01
N ILE A 77 14.20 -17.77 3.36
CA ILE A 77 14.18 -16.59 2.50
C ILE A 77 14.54 -17.00 1.07
N PHE A 78 13.69 -16.65 0.12
CA PHE A 78 13.99 -16.69 -1.31
C PHE A 78 14.26 -15.27 -1.80
N ILE A 79 15.48 -15.02 -2.23
CA ILE A 79 15.90 -13.77 -2.88
C ILE A 79 15.97 -14.01 -4.38
N ILE A 80 15.27 -13.20 -5.16
CA ILE A 80 14.94 -13.54 -6.54
C ILE A 80 15.35 -12.40 -7.48
N ASP A 81 16.32 -12.65 -8.35
CA ASP A 81 16.78 -11.68 -9.33
C ASP A 81 15.87 -11.67 -10.58
N ASP A 82 15.22 -10.54 -10.87
CA ASP A 82 14.44 -10.32 -12.09
C ASP A 82 15.31 -9.72 -13.20
N ARG A 83 16.32 -10.45 -13.66
CA ARG A 83 17.10 -10.09 -14.86
C ARG A 83 17.86 -8.77 -14.67
N SER A 84 18.45 -8.55 -13.49
CA SER A 84 19.19 -7.30 -13.21
C SER A 84 20.39 -7.13 -14.14
N GLU A 85 20.71 -5.90 -14.48
CA GLU A 85 21.88 -5.51 -15.29
C GLU A 85 23.07 -5.06 -14.44
N ASP A 86 22.85 -4.83 -13.15
CA ASP A 86 23.88 -4.49 -12.15
C ASP A 86 24.36 -5.73 -11.37
N ASN A 87 25.09 -5.53 -10.26
CA ASN A 87 25.65 -6.62 -9.45
C ASN A 87 24.64 -7.29 -8.50
N THR A 88 23.32 -7.12 -8.71
CA THR A 88 22.30 -7.72 -7.84
C THR A 88 22.43 -9.24 -7.79
N ALA A 89 22.59 -9.89 -8.96
CA ALA A 89 22.65 -11.35 -9.05
C ALA A 89 23.87 -11.94 -8.33
N GLU A 90 25.02 -11.27 -8.40
CA GLU A 90 26.23 -11.64 -7.68
C GLU A 90 26.01 -11.55 -6.16
N LYS A 91 25.45 -10.43 -5.68
CA LYS A 91 25.13 -10.25 -4.26
C LYS A 91 24.17 -11.31 -3.73
N LEU A 92 23.19 -11.73 -4.53
CA LEU A 92 22.25 -12.78 -4.08
C LEU A 92 22.97 -14.11 -3.84
N LYS A 93 23.91 -14.47 -4.72
CA LYS A 93 24.71 -15.70 -4.56
C LYS A 93 25.63 -15.63 -3.34
N GLU A 94 26.22 -14.47 -3.06
CA GLU A 94 27.03 -14.26 -1.86
C GLU A 94 26.20 -14.45 -0.58
N LEU A 95 24.96 -13.93 -0.57
CA LEU A 95 24.04 -14.08 0.56
C LEU A 95 23.62 -15.54 0.79
N GLU A 96 23.31 -16.28 -0.28
CA GLU A 96 23.03 -17.73 -0.20
C GLU A 96 24.22 -18.53 0.33
N GLN A 97 25.46 -18.17 -0.03
CA GLN A 97 26.66 -18.82 0.51
C GLN A 97 26.90 -18.46 1.99
N LYS A 98 26.53 -17.25 2.40
CA LYS A 98 26.74 -16.73 3.76
C LYS A 98 25.71 -17.27 4.76
N TYR A 99 24.48 -17.55 4.32
CA TYR A 99 23.36 -17.90 5.19
C TYR A 99 22.61 -19.16 4.73
N GLU A 100 22.55 -20.19 5.58
CA GLU A 100 21.95 -21.50 5.25
C GLU A 100 20.45 -21.43 4.90
N ASN A 101 19.72 -20.47 5.48
CA ASN A 101 18.28 -20.28 5.30
C ASN A 101 17.92 -19.28 4.18
N VAL A 102 18.90 -18.88 3.36
CA VAL A 102 18.72 -17.99 2.22
C VAL A 102 18.95 -18.77 0.93
N HIS A 103 18.02 -18.63 -0.02
CA HIS A 103 18.04 -19.30 -1.31
C HIS A 103 17.99 -18.27 -2.42
N ALA A 104 19.00 -18.28 -3.30
CA ALA A 104 19.07 -17.35 -4.42
C ALA A 104 18.46 -17.98 -5.68
N TYR A 105 17.57 -17.25 -6.35
CA TYR A 105 17.00 -17.67 -7.62
C TYR A 105 17.25 -16.61 -8.69
N ILE A 106 18.12 -16.92 -9.65
CA ILE A 106 18.49 -16.00 -10.74
C ILE A 106 17.71 -16.34 -11.99
N ARG A 107 16.83 -15.43 -12.43
CA ARG A 107 15.98 -15.67 -13.59
C ARG A 107 16.75 -15.53 -14.89
N ALA A 108 16.35 -16.28 -15.91
CA ALA A 108 16.89 -16.15 -17.26
C ALA A 108 16.59 -14.76 -17.83
N LYS A 109 17.53 -14.18 -18.59
CA LYS A 109 17.43 -12.81 -19.14
C LYS A 109 16.21 -12.59 -20.05
N ASP A 110 15.67 -13.64 -20.64
CA ASP A 110 14.49 -13.65 -21.50
C ASP A 110 13.20 -14.03 -20.76
N ALA A 111 13.25 -14.27 -19.45
CA ALA A 111 12.08 -14.57 -18.64
C ALA A 111 11.06 -13.42 -18.64
N PHE A 112 9.79 -13.77 -18.42
CA PHE A 112 8.69 -12.80 -18.45
C PHE A 112 8.88 -11.73 -17.36
N PRO A 113 8.82 -10.42 -17.68
CA PRO A 113 9.16 -9.36 -16.73
C PRO A 113 8.10 -9.18 -15.62
N GLY A 114 8.52 -8.62 -14.49
CA GLY A 114 7.61 -8.08 -13.48
C GLY A 114 7.42 -8.98 -12.27
N LYS A 115 7.12 -8.33 -11.13
CA LYS A 115 7.07 -8.93 -9.79
C LYS A 115 6.21 -10.20 -9.72
N SER A 116 5.03 -10.20 -10.33
CA SER A 116 4.14 -11.38 -10.35
C SER A 116 4.79 -12.62 -10.96
N ALA A 117 5.51 -12.46 -12.07
CA ALA A 117 6.14 -13.60 -12.74
C ALA A 117 7.30 -14.15 -11.91
N VAL A 118 8.07 -13.25 -11.29
CA VAL A 118 9.14 -13.58 -10.34
C VAL A 118 8.60 -14.42 -9.18
N LEU A 119 7.51 -13.97 -8.55
CA LEU A 119 6.89 -14.65 -7.43
C LEU A 119 6.27 -16.01 -7.85
N ASN A 120 5.61 -16.08 -9.00
CA ASN A 120 5.03 -17.32 -9.50
C ASN A 120 6.06 -18.40 -9.86
N GLU A 121 7.23 -18.04 -10.39
CA GLU A 121 8.28 -19.01 -10.73
C GLU A 121 8.89 -19.67 -9.50
N VAL A 122 8.98 -18.94 -8.38
CA VAL A 122 9.61 -19.42 -7.15
C VAL A 122 8.61 -20.05 -6.19
N LEU A 123 7.31 -19.69 -6.23
CA LEU A 123 6.28 -20.26 -5.36
C LEU A 123 6.30 -21.81 -5.27
N PRO A 124 6.50 -22.59 -6.36
CA PRO A 124 6.58 -24.04 -6.28
C PRO A 124 7.82 -24.59 -5.56
N LEU A 125 8.88 -23.78 -5.42
CA LEU A 125 10.14 -24.15 -4.76
C LEU A 125 10.09 -23.92 -3.24
N THR A 126 9.19 -23.05 -2.79
CA THR A 126 8.99 -22.69 -1.38
C THR A 126 8.23 -23.79 -0.64
N LYS A 127 8.51 -24.00 0.67
CA LYS A 127 7.84 -25.03 1.49
C LYS A 127 6.88 -24.50 2.56
N GLY A 128 6.85 -23.18 2.78
CA GLY A 128 6.06 -22.55 3.83
C GLY A 128 4.57 -22.66 3.61
N GLU A 129 3.82 -22.92 4.68
CA GLU A 129 2.36 -22.89 4.71
C GLU A 129 1.83 -21.44 4.58
N ALA A 130 2.67 -20.46 4.95
CA ALA A 130 2.46 -19.05 4.70
C ALA A 130 3.57 -18.48 3.82
N ILE A 131 3.22 -17.53 2.95
CA ILE A 131 4.14 -16.82 2.06
C ILE A 131 4.19 -15.36 2.48
N LEU A 132 5.36 -14.81 2.75
CA LEU A 132 5.53 -13.40 3.06
C LEU A 132 6.28 -12.72 1.92
N VAL A 133 5.73 -11.65 1.36
CA VAL A 133 6.39 -10.88 0.30
C VAL A 133 6.91 -9.55 0.85
N PHE A 134 8.17 -9.26 0.58
CA PHE A 134 8.79 -7.97 0.83
C PHE A 134 9.34 -7.37 -0.46
N ASP A 135 9.35 -6.04 -0.56
CA ASP A 135 10.18 -5.37 -1.56
C ASP A 135 11.67 -5.42 -1.15
N ALA A 136 12.56 -5.24 -2.13
CA ALA A 136 14.01 -5.36 -1.93
C ALA A 136 14.64 -4.28 -1.03
N ASP A 137 13.89 -3.22 -0.69
CA ASP A 137 14.28 -2.13 0.21
C ASP A 137 13.51 -2.15 1.55
N ALA A 138 12.75 -3.22 1.81
CA ALA A 138 11.94 -3.34 3.02
C ALA A 138 12.79 -3.37 4.29
N ARG A 139 12.31 -2.71 5.34
CA ARG A 139 12.86 -2.82 6.70
C ARG A 139 11.74 -3.17 7.67
N VAL A 140 12.04 -4.05 8.62
CA VAL A 140 11.10 -4.53 9.63
C VAL A 140 11.75 -4.61 11.00
N LYS A 141 10.92 -4.64 12.04
CA LYS A 141 11.37 -4.89 13.42
C LYS A 141 11.54 -6.40 13.65
N PRO A 142 12.35 -6.82 14.64
CA PRO A 142 12.51 -8.22 14.99
C PRO A 142 11.16 -8.94 15.22
N ASP A 143 10.21 -8.27 15.88
CA ASP A 143 8.89 -8.81 16.24
C ASP A 143 7.86 -8.83 15.10
N PHE A 144 8.26 -8.54 13.86
CA PHE A 144 7.34 -8.38 12.72
C PHE A 144 6.51 -9.63 12.46
N LEU A 145 7.17 -10.79 12.25
CA LEU A 145 6.47 -12.05 11.95
C LEU A 145 5.67 -12.55 13.14
N THR A 146 6.25 -12.50 14.34
CA THR A 146 5.61 -12.96 15.59
C THR A 146 4.28 -12.24 15.85
N ASN A 147 4.19 -10.95 15.49
CA ASN A 147 2.96 -10.17 15.62
C ASN A 147 2.02 -10.28 14.42
N LEU A 148 2.50 -10.62 13.22
CA LEU A 148 1.66 -10.70 12.01
C LEU A 148 0.97 -12.06 11.86
N ILE A 149 1.70 -13.15 12.15
CA ILE A 149 1.28 -14.55 11.93
C ILE A 149 -0.04 -14.91 12.62
N PRO A 150 -0.31 -14.53 13.88
CA PRO A 150 -1.54 -14.94 14.56
C PRO A 150 -2.82 -14.46 13.86
N HIS A 151 -2.73 -13.40 13.04
CA HIS A 151 -3.87 -12.89 12.28
C HIS A 151 -4.24 -13.74 11.06
N LEU A 152 -3.36 -14.66 10.63
CA LEU A 152 -3.57 -15.56 9.49
C LEU A 152 -4.26 -16.88 9.89
N GLU A 153 -4.29 -17.21 11.19
CA GLU A 153 -4.72 -18.52 11.71
C GLU A 153 -6.09 -18.94 11.18
N LYS A 154 -7.11 -18.09 11.35
CA LYS A 154 -8.51 -18.40 11.02
C LYS A 154 -8.63 -18.97 9.60
N ASP A 155 -9.34 -20.08 9.45
CA ASP A 155 -9.46 -20.81 8.18
C ASP A 155 -9.89 -19.91 7.03
N ASN A 156 -10.84 -19.01 7.26
CA ASN A 156 -11.37 -18.13 6.22
C ASN A 156 -10.47 -16.92 5.88
N VAL A 157 -9.34 -16.73 6.58
CA VAL A 157 -8.39 -15.64 6.30
C VAL A 157 -7.37 -16.12 5.27
N GLY A 158 -7.35 -15.47 4.11
CA GLY A 158 -6.42 -15.77 3.03
C GLY A 158 -5.15 -14.93 3.07
N ALA A 159 -5.21 -13.73 3.66
CA ALA A 159 -4.05 -12.85 3.75
C ALA A 159 -4.13 -11.84 4.91
N VAL A 160 -2.97 -11.32 5.31
CA VAL A 160 -2.78 -10.24 6.28
C VAL A 160 -1.80 -9.22 5.72
N GLN A 161 -2.22 -7.96 5.64
CA GLN A 161 -1.38 -6.83 5.23
C GLN A 161 -0.82 -6.10 6.47
N ALA A 162 0.51 -5.95 6.53
CA ALA A 162 1.16 -5.05 7.49
C ALA A 162 1.01 -3.58 7.07
N ARG A 163 1.13 -2.66 8.02
CA ARG A 163 1.10 -1.23 7.72
C ARG A 163 2.39 -0.77 7.02
N LYS A 164 2.28 -0.01 5.95
CA LYS A 164 3.42 0.65 5.29
C LYS A 164 3.76 1.97 5.98
N VAL A 165 5.04 2.24 6.20
CA VAL A 165 5.54 3.46 6.86
C VAL A 165 6.75 4.02 6.11
N ILE A 166 6.74 5.34 5.87
CA ILE A 166 7.83 6.03 5.18
C ILE A 166 8.89 6.48 6.19
N ILE A 167 10.15 6.09 5.96
CA ILE A 167 11.25 6.43 6.89
C ILE A 167 11.83 7.83 6.65
N ASN A 168 11.90 8.28 5.40
CA ASN A 168 12.51 9.56 5.00
C ASN A 168 11.45 10.67 4.85
N ARG A 169 10.41 10.67 5.69
CA ARG A 169 9.27 11.62 5.63
C ARG A 169 9.68 13.09 5.71
N ASP A 170 10.80 13.39 6.36
CA ASP A 170 11.26 14.75 6.63
C ASP A 170 12.31 15.23 5.62
N GLU A 171 12.63 14.41 4.61
CA GLU A 171 13.62 14.76 3.58
C GLU A 171 13.15 15.93 2.71
N ASN A 172 11.89 15.92 2.26
CA ASN A 172 11.30 17.03 1.52
C ASN A 172 9.76 17.02 1.53
N PHE A 173 9.16 18.04 0.88
CA PHE A 173 7.71 18.17 0.75
C PHE A 173 7.02 16.95 0.14
N LEU A 174 7.62 16.31 -0.87
CA LEU A 174 7.04 15.14 -1.54
C LEU A 174 7.04 13.93 -0.63
N THR A 175 8.14 13.68 0.09
CA THR A 175 8.23 12.55 1.04
C THR A 175 7.22 12.69 2.18
N ARG A 176 7.02 13.91 2.70
CA ARG A 176 6.00 14.20 3.70
C ARG A 176 4.58 14.00 3.19
N CYS A 177 4.30 14.40 1.94
CA CYS A 177 2.98 14.17 1.34
C CYS A 177 2.68 12.68 1.13
N GLN A 178 3.68 11.89 0.75
CA GLN A 178 3.56 10.43 0.63
C GLN A 178 3.30 9.78 2.00
N ASP A 179 4.00 10.19 3.05
CA ASP A 179 3.77 9.69 4.42
C ASP A 179 2.34 10.01 4.92
N ASN A 180 1.83 11.21 4.61
CA ASN A 180 0.46 11.59 4.92
C ASN A 180 -0.58 10.81 4.08
N GLU A 181 -0.25 10.46 2.84
CA GLU A 181 -1.06 9.59 1.98
C GLU A 181 -1.14 8.17 2.57
N TYR A 182 -0.02 7.62 3.05
CA TYR A 182 0.02 6.31 3.72
C TYR A 182 -0.73 6.30 5.05
N ALA A 183 -0.69 7.40 5.81
CA ALA A 183 -1.51 7.56 7.01
C ALA A 183 -3.00 7.49 6.69
N LEU A 184 -3.42 8.15 5.59
CA LEU A 184 -4.81 8.11 5.14
C LEU A 184 -5.21 6.72 4.64
N ASP A 185 -4.37 6.06 3.85
CA ASP A 185 -4.60 4.68 3.41
C ASP A 185 -4.71 3.72 4.61
N THR A 186 -3.83 3.84 5.60
CA THR A 186 -3.90 3.09 6.87
C THR A 186 -5.26 3.29 7.53
N HIS A 187 -5.77 4.53 7.59
CA HIS A 187 -7.09 4.79 8.14
C HIS A 187 -8.21 4.08 7.37
N PHE A 188 -8.14 4.08 6.03
CA PHE A 188 -9.09 3.37 5.19
C PHE A 188 -9.01 1.85 5.39
N GLN A 189 -7.82 1.25 5.41
CA GLN A 189 -7.67 -0.20 5.61
C GLN A 189 -8.13 -0.67 7.00
N VAL A 190 -7.82 0.09 8.05
CA VAL A 190 -8.34 -0.23 9.40
C VAL A 190 -9.87 -0.13 9.43
N SER A 191 -10.43 0.87 8.75
CA SER A 191 -11.89 1.03 8.64
C SER A 191 -12.53 -0.16 7.91
N ARG A 192 -11.95 -0.57 6.78
CA ARG A 192 -12.38 -1.75 6.00
C ARG A 192 -12.30 -3.04 6.80
N ASN A 193 -11.22 -3.23 7.55
CA ASN A 193 -11.08 -4.39 8.42
C ASN A 193 -12.19 -4.44 9.49
N CYS A 194 -12.59 -3.29 10.04
CA CYS A 194 -13.66 -3.22 11.06
C CYS A 194 -15.05 -3.58 10.53
N ILE A 195 -15.33 -3.30 9.25
CA ILE A 195 -16.62 -3.66 8.62
C ILE A 195 -16.60 -5.05 7.98
N LYS A 196 -15.46 -5.74 7.99
CA LYS A 196 -15.19 -6.95 7.17
C LYS A 196 -15.44 -6.66 5.68
N GLY A 197 -14.89 -5.53 5.23
CA GLY A 197 -14.94 -5.05 3.84
C GLY A 197 -13.75 -5.54 3.03
N ALA A 198 -13.51 -4.88 1.91
CA ALA A 198 -12.47 -5.18 0.95
C ALA A 198 -11.13 -4.57 1.37
N VAL A 199 -10.53 -5.11 2.43
CA VAL A 199 -9.13 -4.80 2.77
C VAL A 199 -8.24 -5.19 1.59
N GLU A 200 -7.29 -4.33 1.26
CA GLU A 200 -6.41 -4.53 0.13
C GLU A 200 -4.96 -4.68 0.58
N LEU A 201 -4.24 -5.55 -0.11
CA LEU A 201 -2.80 -5.70 -0.04
C LEU A 201 -2.10 -4.50 -0.70
N ARG A 202 -0.84 -4.30 -0.33
CA ARG A 202 -0.01 -3.14 -0.72
C ARG A 202 1.38 -3.53 -1.23
N GLY A 203 1.54 -4.79 -1.63
CA GLY A 203 2.72 -5.34 -2.31
C GLY A 203 3.95 -5.50 -1.43
N ASN A 204 3.97 -4.94 -0.23
CA ASN A 204 5.09 -5.01 0.70
C ASN A 204 4.58 -5.36 2.09
N GLY A 205 5.20 -6.33 2.76
CA GLY A 205 4.73 -6.82 4.06
C GLY A 205 3.36 -7.52 3.98
N GLU A 206 3.12 -8.26 2.90
CA GLU A 206 1.90 -9.06 2.70
C GLU A 206 2.15 -10.53 3.06
N LEU A 207 1.42 -11.02 4.07
CA LEU A 207 1.47 -12.41 4.51
C LEU A 207 0.26 -13.16 3.96
N LEU A 208 0.51 -14.18 3.16
CA LEU A 208 -0.48 -14.94 2.41
C LEU A 208 -0.57 -16.37 2.93
N LYS A 209 -1.77 -16.90 3.08
CA LYS A 209 -1.98 -18.33 3.32
C LYS A 209 -1.75 -19.06 1.99
N ARG A 210 -0.85 -20.05 1.94
CA ARG A 210 -0.53 -20.76 0.70
C ARG A 210 -1.78 -21.32 0.02
N GLU A 211 -2.67 -21.92 0.80
CA GLU A 211 -3.93 -22.48 0.28
C GLU A 211 -4.76 -21.44 -0.48
N ALA A 212 -4.95 -20.26 0.10
CA ALA A 212 -5.69 -19.17 -0.51
C ALA A 212 -5.02 -18.66 -1.78
N LEU A 213 -3.68 -18.55 -1.76
CA LEU A 213 -2.88 -18.17 -2.91
C LEU A 213 -3.00 -19.18 -4.06
N LEU A 214 -3.02 -20.48 -3.76
CA LEU A 214 -3.21 -21.53 -4.75
C LEU A 214 -4.65 -21.56 -5.30
N ASP A 215 -5.67 -21.32 -4.46
CA ASP A 215 -7.09 -21.27 -4.88
C ASP A 215 -7.37 -20.14 -5.91
N ILE A 216 -6.61 -19.05 -5.84
CA ILE A 216 -6.68 -17.96 -6.82
C ILE A 216 -5.71 -18.13 -8.00
N ASN A 217 -4.96 -19.24 -8.08
CA ASN A 217 -3.92 -19.53 -9.08
C ASN A 217 -2.70 -18.57 -9.06
N GLY A 218 -2.22 -18.20 -7.87
CA GLY A 218 -1.01 -17.38 -7.72
C GLY A 218 -1.20 -15.91 -8.10
N TRP A 219 -0.12 -15.26 -8.55
CA TRP A 219 -0.14 -13.87 -9.00
C TRP A 219 -0.58 -13.77 -10.48
N ASN A 220 -1.25 -12.68 -10.86
CA ASN A 220 -1.60 -12.44 -12.26
C ASN A 220 -0.46 -11.73 -12.99
N ASN A 221 0.27 -12.43 -13.84
CA ASN A 221 1.41 -11.87 -14.59
C ASN A 221 1.05 -10.69 -15.50
N TYR A 222 -0.23 -10.52 -15.86
CA TYR A 222 -0.68 -9.52 -16.83
C TYR A 222 -1.35 -8.30 -16.19
N THR A 223 -1.23 -8.12 -14.88
CA THR A 223 -1.71 -6.92 -14.18
C THR A 223 -0.60 -5.88 -14.03
N ILE A 224 -0.93 -4.65 -13.60
CA ILE A 224 0.05 -3.60 -13.28
C ILE A 224 0.28 -3.52 -11.76
N THR A 225 -0.77 -3.81 -10.98
CA THR A 225 -0.81 -3.76 -9.51
C THR A 225 -1.25 -5.14 -9.03
N ASP A 226 -0.28 -6.00 -8.77
CA ASP A 226 -0.48 -7.42 -8.49
C ASP A 226 -1.10 -7.67 -7.12
N ASP A 227 -0.71 -6.87 -6.15
CA ASP A 227 -1.29 -6.77 -4.81
C ASP A 227 -2.81 -6.49 -4.84
N LEU A 228 -3.23 -5.46 -5.58
CA LEU A 228 -4.61 -5.05 -5.70
C LEU A 228 -5.44 -6.11 -6.43
N ASP A 229 -4.92 -6.67 -7.52
CA ASP A 229 -5.54 -7.76 -8.28
C ASP A 229 -5.72 -9.00 -7.41
N MET A 230 -4.67 -9.42 -6.70
CA MET A 230 -4.69 -10.54 -5.76
C MET A 230 -5.73 -10.33 -4.67
N SER A 231 -5.78 -9.15 -4.06
CA SER A 231 -6.80 -8.80 -3.06
C SER A 231 -8.21 -9.01 -3.59
N THR A 232 -8.48 -8.56 -4.82
CA THR A 232 -9.81 -8.70 -5.43
C THR A 232 -10.16 -10.15 -5.72
N ARG A 233 -9.21 -10.94 -6.23
CA ARG A 233 -9.43 -12.38 -6.48
C ARG A 233 -9.66 -13.17 -5.20
N LEU A 234 -8.93 -12.86 -4.12
CA LEU A 234 -9.16 -13.44 -2.79
C LEU A 234 -10.58 -13.15 -2.31
N HIS A 235 -11.00 -11.89 -2.35
CA HIS A 235 -12.35 -11.47 -1.96
C HIS A 235 -13.44 -12.13 -2.81
N ILE A 236 -13.25 -12.22 -4.13
CA ILE A 236 -14.19 -12.87 -5.05
C ILE A 236 -14.37 -14.35 -4.70
N LYS A 237 -13.31 -15.02 -4.23
CA LYS A 237 -13.33 -16.40 -3.75
C LYS A 237 -13.78 -16.55 -2.29
N GLY A 238 -14.18 -15.47 -1.63
CA GLY A 238 -14.70 -15.50 -0.26
C GLY A 238 -13.64 -15.50 0.85
N TRP A 239 -12.35 -15.37 0.50
CA TRP A 239 -11.28 -15.22 1.48
C TRP A 239 -11.33 -13.84 2.14
N ASP A 240 -11.12 -13.81 3.45
CA ASP A 240 -10.98 -12.57 4.22
C ASP A 240 -9.53 -12.10 4.15
N VAL A 241 -9.36 -10.79 4.01
CA VAL A 241 -8.05 -10.13 4.02
C VAL A 241 -8.01 -9.23 5.25
N ARG A 242 -7.01 -9.41 6.12
CA ARG A 242 -6.84 -8.65 7.35
C ARG A 242 -5.85 -7.52 7.16
N PHE A 243 -5.99 -6.46 7.95
CA PHE A 243 -5.00 -5.39 8.05
C PHE A 243 -4.51 -5.27 9.48
N CYS A 244 -3.19 -5.32 9.67
CA CYS A 244 -2.53 -5.16 10.96
C CYS A 244 -1.87 -3.77 11.05
N PRO A 245 -2.49 -2.80 11.76
CA PRO A 245 -1.95 -1.44 11.84
C PRO A 245 -0.72 -1.29 12.74
N ASP A 246 -0.51 -2.25 13.65
CA ASP A 246 0.53 -2.20 14.68
C ASP A 246 1.84 -2.88 14.23
N VAL A 247 1.78 -3.73 13.21
CA VAL A 247 2.95 -4.32 12.55
C VAL A 247 3.30 -3.47 11.32
N CYS A 248 4.53 -2.97 11.26
CA CYS A 248 4.96 -2.03 10.23
C CYS A 248 6.06 -2.60 9.34
N VAL A 249 5.91 -2.42 8.03
CA VAL A 249 7.00 -2.50 7.06
C VAL A 249 7.40 -1.08 6.67
N TYR A 250 8.70 -0.82 6.76
CA TYR A 250 9.30 0.48 6.52
C TYR A 250 9.94 0.51 5.14
N GLU A 251 9.74 1.61 4.41
CA GLU A 251 10.28 1.81 3.07
C GLU A 251 10.64 3.27 2.80
N GLU A 252 11.39 3.51 1.72
CA GLU A 252 11.81 4.85 1.32
C GLU A 252 10.82 5.49 0.34
N ALA A 253 10.39 6.71 0.63
CA ALA A 253 9.58 7.50 -0.26
C ALA A 253 10.39 8.04 -1.44
N VAL A 254 9.67 8.31 -2.54
CA VAL A 254 10.27 8.84 -3.77
C VAL A 254 10.56 10.32 -3.61
N VAL A 255 11.83 10.70 -3.69
CA VAL A 255 12.27 12.07 -3.39
C VAL A 255 12.13 13.04 -4.57
N LYS A 256 11.98 12.51 -5.80
CA LYS A 256 11.88 13.28 -7.05
C LYS A 256 10.47 13.23 -7.63
N PHE A 257 9.99 14.37 -8.15
CA PHE A 257 8.63 14.50 -8.69
C PHE A 257 8.35 13.59 -9.90
N ILE A 258 9.25 13.53 -10.89
CA ILE A 258 9.01 12.75 -12.11
C ILE A 258 8.93 11.23 -11.85
N PRO A 259 9.86 10.61 -11.09
CA PRO A 259 9.70 9.22 -10.67
C PRO A 259 8.41 8.98 -9.86
N LEU A 260 8.05 9.89 -8.95
CA LEU A 260 6.80 9.79 -8.19
C LEU A 260 5.57 9.81 -9.12
N LEU A 261 5.55 10.71 -10.11
CA LEU A 261 4.48 10.80 -11.09
C LEU A 261 4.33 9.50 -11.89
N LYS A 262 5.45 8.88 -12.31
CA LYS A 262 5.43 7.57 -12.98
C LYS A 262 4.86 6.47 -12.08
N GLN A 263 5.24 6.45 -10.80
CA GLN A 263 4.71 5.50 -9.82
C GLN A 263 3.19 5.67 -9.64
N ARG A 264 2.71 6.89 -9.38
CA ARG A 264 1.28 7.19 -9.21
C ARG A 264 0.46 6.89 -10.46
N ARG A 265 1.01 7.13 -11.65
CA ARG A 265 0.40 6.73 -12.92
C ARG A 265 0.16 5.22 -13.00
N ARG A 266 1.15 4.40 -12.61
CA ARG A 266 1.02 2.93 -12.58
C ARG A 266 -0.05 2.50 -11.58
N TRP A 267 -0.07 3.09 -10.38
CA TRP A 267 -1.05 2.76 -9.34
C TRP A 267 -2.49 3.07 -9.75
N VAL A 268 -2.73 4.25 -10.33
CA VAL A 268 -4.07 4.62 -10.85
C VAL A 268 -4.50 3.68 -11.97
N GLU A 269 -3.60 3.41 -12.93
CA GLU A 269 -3.92 2.54 -14.07
C GLU A 269 -4.24 1.11 -13.62
N GLY A 270 -3.41 0.53 -12.73
CA GLY A 270 -3.66 -0.79 -12.17
C GLY A 270 -4.98 -0.85 -11.38
N SER A 271 -5.24 0.15 -10.54
CA SER A 271 -6.46 0.22 -9.73
C SER A 271 -7.73 0.24 -10.61
N ILE A 272 -7.78 1.11 -11.61
CA ILE A 272 -8.95 1.23 -12.49
C ILE A 272 -9.11 -0.02 -13.36
N ARG A 273 -8.01 -0.53 -13.95
CA ARG A 273 -8.07 -1.73 -14.78
C ARG A 273 -8.55 -2.95 -14.01
N ARG A 274 -8.07 -3.13 -12.78
CA ARG A 274 -8.55 -4.19 -11.89
C ARG A 274 -10.06 -4.15 -11.69
N TYR A 275 -10.62 -2.98 -11.40
CA TYR A 275 -12.07 -2.85 -11.23
C TYR A 275 -12.85 -3.19 -12.51
N LEU A 276 -12.31 -2.84 -13.68
CA LEU A 276 -12.93 -3.19 -14.97
C LEU A 276 -12.82 -4.69 -15.26
N GLU A 277 -11.65 -5.29 -15.03
CA GLU A 277 -11.38 -6.72 -15.29
C GLU A 277 -12.23 -7.61 -14.39
N HIS A 278 -12.41 -7.24 -13.12
CA HIS A 278 -13.13 -8.03 -12.12
C HIS A 278 -14.56 -7.56 -11.84
N PHE A 279 -15.08 -6.60 -12.62
CA PHE A 279 -16.38 -5.96 -12.40
C PHE A 279 -17.52 -6.95 -12.15
N TRP A 280 -17.63 -7.97 -13.00
CA TRP A 280 -18.68 -8.98 -12.91
C TRP A 280 -18.49 -9.92 -11.71
N GLY A 281 -17.25 -10.24 -11.36
CA GLY A 281 -16.95 -11.05 -10.17
C GLY A 281 -17.34 -10.32 -8.88
N VAL A 282 -17.07 -9.01 -8.81
CA VAL A 282 -17.44 -8.17 -7.66
C VAL A 282 -18.96 -8.05 -7.49
N LEU A 283 -19.72 -8.01 -8.58
CA LEU A 283 -21.18 -7.86 -8.53
C LEU A 283 -21.93 -9.17 -8.32
N PHE A 284 -21.42 -10.28 -8.87
CA PHE A 284 -22.20 -11.51 -9.02
C PHE A 284 -21.55 -12.77 -8.43
N SER A 285 -20.37 -12.67 -7.81
CA SER A 285 -19.79 -13.81 -7.09
C SER A 285 -20.73 -14.26 -5.96
N LYS A 286 -20.90 -15.58 -5.83
CA LYS A 286 -21.68 -16.20 -4.75
C LYS A 286 -20.85 -16.40 -3.48
N ASP A 287 -19.54 -16.51 -3.62
CA ASP A 287 -18.61 -16.76 -2.50
C ASP A 287 -18.23 -15.45 -1.79
N MET A 288 -18.27 -14.34 -2.53
CA MET A 288 -17.97 -13.01 -2.01
C MET A 288 -19.07 -12.48 -1.08
N SER A 289 -18.67 -11.93 0.06
CA SER A 289 -19.59 -11.24 0.98
C SER A 289 -20.17 -9.96 0.37
N LEU A 290 -21.47 -9.73 0.56
CA LEU A 290 -22.15 -8.50 0.16
C LEU A 290 -21.48 -7.23 0.74
N ARG A 291 -20.90 -7.31 1.94
CA ARG A 291 -20.22 -6.17 2.58
C ARG A 291 -18.98 -5.75 1.81
N VAL A 292 -18.23 -6.73 1.32
CA VAL A 292 -17.02 -6.54 0.52
C VAL A 292 -17.41 -5.95 -0.84
N SER A 293 -18.47 -6.48 -1.47
CA SER A 293 -18.98 -5.95 -2.75
C SER A 293 -19.42 -4.49 -2.63
N ILE A 294 -20.19 -4.16 -1.59
CA ILE A 294 -20.63 -2.77 -1.31
C ILE A 294 -19.43 -1.85 -1.07
N ASP A 295 -18.42 -2.27 -0.29
CA ASP A 295 -17.21 -1.47 -0.05
C ASP A 295 -16.42 -1.22 -1.34
N MET A 296 -16.24 -2.24 -2.19
CA MET A 296 -15.58 -2.09 -3.49
C MET A 296 -16.33 -1.11 -4.40
N ILE A 297 -17.66 -1.19 -4.46
CA ILE A 297 -18.50 -0.27 -5.22
C ILE A 297 -18.46 1.14 -4.63
N ALA A 298 -18.44 1.27 -3.30
CA ALA A 298 -18.31 2.58 -2.66
C ALA A 298 -16.95 3.22 -3.00
N TYR A 299 -15.88 2.43 -3.01
CA TYR A 299 -14.54 2.93 -3.25
C TYR A 299 -14.30 3.34 -4.70
N ILE A 300 -14.86 2.63 -5.70
CA ILE A 300 -14.69 3.03 -7.12
C ILE A 300 -15.21 4.45 -7.40
N THR A 301 -16.11 4.97 -6.57
CA THR A 301 -16.63 6.33 -6.70
C THR A 301 -15.56 7.40 -6.52
N GLU A 302 -14.43 7.09 -5.89
CA GLU A 302 -13.30 8.02 -5.75
C GLU A 302 -12.73 8.45 -7.10
N PHE A 303 -12.79 7.59 -8.13
CA PHE A 303 -12.31 7.89 -9.48
C PHE A 303 -13.29 8.76 -10.29
N ILE A 304 -14.56 8.83 -9.88
CA ILE A 304 -15.58 9.66 -10.53
C ILE A 304 -15.38 11.13 -10.18
N LEU A 305 -14.96 11.41 -8.94
CA LEU A 305 -14.83 12.75 -8.41
C LEU A 305 -13.83 13.64 -9.19
N PRO A 306 -12.60 13.18 -9.52
CA PRO A 306 -11.66 13.94 -10.33
C PRO A 306 -12.21 14.36 -11.70
N PHE A 307 -12.87 13.43 -12.40
CA PHE A 307 -13.45 13.69 -13.71
C PHE A 307 -14.52 14.78 -13.63
N TRP A 308 -15.38 14.67 -12.62
CA TRP A 308 -16.42 15.67 -12.39
C TRP A 308 -15.82 17.03 -12.05
N MET A 309 -14.85 17.11 -11.14
CA MET A 309 -14.25 18.37 -10.73
C MET A 309 -13.58 19.09 -11.91
N ILE A 310 -12.83 18.36 -12.74
CA ILE A 310 -12.19 18.94 -13.94
C ILE A 310 -13.24 19.38 -14.96
N SER A 311 -14.27 18.56 -15.20
CA SER A 311 -15.37 18.91 -16.12
C SER A 311 -16.10 20.18 -15.69
N GLU A 312 -16.33 20.35 -14.39
CA GLU A 312 -16.97 21.53 -13.82
C GLU A 312 -16.10 22.78 -13.98
N ILE A 313 -14.80 22.68 -13.70
CA ILE A 313 -13.84 23.79 -13.91
C ILE A 313 -13.87 24.23 -15.38
N CYS A 314 -13.81 23.29 -16.32
CA CYS A 314 -13.89 23.58 -17.75
C CYS A 314 -15.22 24.25 -18.14
N PHE A 315 -16.35 23.74 -17.62
CA PHE A 315 -17.67 24.28 -17.90
C PHE A 315 -17.84 25.71 -17.37
N GLN A 316 -17.33 25.99 -16.16
CA GLN A 316 -17.35 27.34 -15.58
C GLN A 316 -16.44 28.30 -16.35
N ALA A 317 -15.25 27.87 -16.76
CA ALA A 317 -14.37 28.66 -17.62
C ALA A 317 -15.05 29.04 -18.94
N PHE A 318 -15.74 28.08 -19.58
CA PHE A 318 -16.49 28.33 -20.81
C PHE A 318 -17.62 29.36 -20.62
N LYS A 319 -18.37 29.27 -19.51
CA LYS A 319 -19.44 30.22 -19.19
C LYS A 319 -18.93 31.62 -18.89
N TYR A 320 -17.81 31.72 -18.19
CA TYR A 320 -17.14 32.99 -17.90
C TYR A 320 -16.77 33.70 -19.22
N VAL A 321 -16.21 32.95 -20.18
CA VAL A 321 -15.90 33.47 -21.53
C VAL A 321 -17.16 33.91 -22.31
N LYS A 322 -18.32 33.30 -22.04
CA LYS A 322 -19.60 33.62 -22.68
C LYS A 322 -20.41 34.71 -21.98
N GLU A 323 -19.83 35.41 -21.00
CA GLU A 323 -20.46 36.52 -20.24
C GLU A 323 -21.87 36.17 -19.71
N SER A 324 -22.08 34.90 -19.36
CA SER A 324 -23.37 34.44 -18.84
C SER A 324 -23.51 34.82 -17.36
N PRO A 325 -24.52 35.61 -16.96
CA PRO A 325 -24.55 36.35 -15.69
C PRO A 325 -24.82 35.52 -14.43
N ASN A 326 -24.99 34.20 -14.52
CA ASN A 326 -25.28 33.35 -13.37
C ASN A 326 -24.00 32.78 -12.76
N CYS A 327 -23.26 33.64 -12.06
CA CYS A 327 -21.98 33.34 -11.44
C CYS A 327 -22.12 32.66 -10.07
N ILE A 328 -21.92 31.33 -10.08
CA ILE A 328 -21.49 30.46 -8.96
C ILE A 328 -22.50 30.29 -7.81
N SER A 329 -22.82 29.04 -7.44
CA SER A 329 -22.88 28.72 -6.00
C SER A 329 -22.89 27.24 -5.66
N SER A 330 -23.47 26.35 -6.46
CA SER A 330 -23.78 25.00 -5.93
C SER A 330 -22.67 23.97 -6.17
N SER A 331 -22.08 23.92 -7.37
CA SER A 331 -21.01 22.97 -7.70
C SER A 331 -19.67 23.32 -7.06
N LEU A 332 -19.25 24.59 -7.08
CA LEU A 332 -18.03 25.03 -6.39
C LEU A 332 -18.14 24.82 -4.87
N LEU A 333 -19.30 25.11 -4.28
CA LEU A 333 -19.56 24.83 -2.86
C LEU A 333 -19.47 23.33 -2.58
N VAL A 334 -20.04 22.48 -3.44
CA VAL A 334 -19.91 21.02 -3.32
C VAL A 334 -18.45 20.58 -3.42
N SER A 335 -17.66 21.13 -4.36
CA SER A 335 -16.22 20.84 -4.45
C SER A 335 -15.46 21.27 -3.19
N ILE A 336 -15.76 22.45 -2.64
CA ILE A 336 -15.17 22.92 -1.38
C ILE A 336 -15.53 21.99 -0.22
N VAL A 337 -16.79 21.55 -0.15
CA VAL A 337 -17.26 20.60 0.87
C VAL A 337 -16.54 19.26 0.75
N VAL A 338 -16.39 18.72 -0.47
CA VAL A 338 -15.68 17.46 -0.71
C VAL A 338 -14.20 17.58 -0.36
N CYS A 339 -13.53 18.66 -0.77
CA CYS A 339 -12.15 18.94 -0.37
C CYS A 339 -12.05 19.06 1.15
N GLY A 340 -13.01 19.73 1.81
CA GLY A 340 -13.10 19.81 3.25
C GLY A 340 -13.17 18.44 3.93
N PHE A 341 -14.04 17.55 3.46
CA PHE A 341 -14.10 16.17 3.97
C PHE A 341 -12.77 15.44 3.80
N PHE A 342 -12.15 15.53 2.63
CA PHE A 342 -10.87 14.90 2.37
C PHE A 342 -9.77 15.45 3.31
N THR A 343 -9.70 16.76 3.49
CA THR A 343 -8.78 17.42 4.42
C THR A 343 -9.04 17.00 5.87
N THR A 344 -10.30 16.81 6.29
CA THR A 344 -10.60 16.31 7.64
C THR A 344 -10.16 14.86 7.83
N GLY A 345 -10.28 14.02 6.80
CA GLY A 345 -9.77 12.65 6.79
C GLY A 345 -8.25 12.61 6.94
N LEU A 346 -7.54 13.44 6.15
CA LEU A 346 -6.09 13.63 6.28
C LEU A 346 -5.72 14.12 7.68
N LEU A 347 -6.38 15.16 8.19
CA LEU A 347 -6.13 15.71 9.52
C LEU A 347 -6.26 14.64 10.61
N TYR A 348 -7.32 13.84 10.57
CA TYR A 348 -7.51 12.74 11.51
C TYR A 348 -6.38 11.71 11.39
N SER A 349 -6.06 11.31 10.17
CA SER A 349 -5.10 10.25 9.88
C SER A 349 -3.68 10.64 10.29
N ILE A 350 -3.24 11.84 9.93
CA ILE A 350 -1.94 12.41 10.31
C ILE A 350 -1.81 12.47 11.84
N ARG A 351 -2.86 12.91 12.54
CA ARG A 351 -2.84 12.94 14.01
C ARG A 351 -2.72 11.56 14.63
N LYS A 352 -3.43 10.58 14.08
CA LYS A 352 -3.54 9.25 14.64
C LYS A 352 -2.31 8.39 14.36
N TYR A 353 -1.81 8.44 13.13
CA TYR A 353 -0.82 7.50 12.62
C TYR A 353 0.58 8.10 12.48
N ASN A 354 0.68 9.44 12.36
CA ASN A 354 1.95 10.16 12.25
C ASN A 354 2.27 10.97 13.53
N HIS A 355 1.39 10.90 14.54
CA HIS A 355 1.54 11.50 15.87
C HIS A 355 1.87 13.01 15.87
N GLN A 356 1.44 13.74 14.84
CA GLN A 356 1.73 15.16 14.69
C GLN A 356 0.86 16.05 15.61
N SER A 357 1.38 17.22 15.96
CA SER A 357 0.65 18.21 16.76
C SER A 357 -0.61 18.72 16.04
N ARG A 358 -1.57 19.31 16.78
CA ARG A 358 -2.83 19.85 16.20
C ARG A 358 -2.54 20.81 15.04
N PHE A 359 -1.67 21.77 15.29
CA PHE A 359 -1.32 22.83 14.35
C PHE A 359 -0.60 22.27 13.12
N GLN A 360 0.41 21.42 13.33
CA GLN A 360 1.16 20.80 12.22
C GLN A 360 0.27 19.92 11.35
N SER A 361 -0.64 19.16 11.96
CA SER A 361 -1.55 18.29 11.22
C SER A 361 -2.51 19.08 10.33
N VAL A 362 -2.96 20.28 10.74
CA VAL A 362 -3.80 21.13 9.89
C VAL A 362 -3.03 21.64 8.68
N ILE A 363 -1.81 22.17 8.90
CA ILE A 363 -0.95 22.65 7.81
C ILE A 363 -0.66 21.51 6.82
N GLN A 364 -0.24 20.36 7.33
CA GLN A 364 0.10 19.19 6.52
C GLN A 364 -1.13 18.63 5.78
N ALA A 365 -2.31 18.58 6.41
CA ALA A 365 -3.53 18.12 5.75
C ALA A 365 -3.94 19.03 4.58
N VAL A 366 -3.81 20.35 4.73
CA VAL A 366 -4.07 21.29 3.63
C VAL A 366 -3.04 21.14 2.52
N GLN A 367 -1.75 21.10 2.86
CA GLN A 367 -0.66 20.92 1.91
C GLN A 367 -0.78 19.60 1.12
N THR A 368 -1.01 18.49 1.80
CA THR A 368 -1.20 17.18 1.18
C THR A 368 -2.50 17.14 0.38
N GLY A 369 -3.58 17.77 0.84
CA GLY A 369 -4.81 17.90 0.06
C GLY A 369 -4.59 18.60 -1.29
N VAL A 370 -3.84 19.71 -1.30
CA VAL A 370 -3.45 20.41 -2.54
C VAL A 370 -2.55 19.54 -3.41
N PHE A 371 -1.57 18.85 -2.84
CA PHE A 371 -0.74 17.88 -3.56
C PHE A 371 -1.57 16.79 -4.24
N LEU A 372 -2.53 16.20 -3.53
CA LEU A 372 -3.38 15.15 -4.09
C LEU A 372 -4.28 15.68 -5.21
N CYS A 373 -4.88 16.86 -5.04
CA CYS A 373 -5.67 17.48 -6.11
C CYS A 373 -4.82 17.84 -7.35
N THR A 374 -3.57 18.27 -7.17
CA THR A 374 -2.71 18.67 -8.28
C THR A 374 -2.04 17.50 -8.99
N VAL A 375 -1.79 16.39 -8.29
CA VAL A 375 -1.12 15.21 -8.84
C VAL A 375 -2.13 14.14 -9.23
N TRP A 376 -2.98 13.68 -8.31
CA TRP A 376 -3.87 12.54 -8.58
C TRP A 376 -4.96 12.86 -9.58
N PHE A 377 -5.60 14.03 -9.49
CA PHE A 377 -6.79 14.29 -10.32
C PHE A 377 -6.46 14.35 -11.82
N PRO A 378 -5.39 15.06 -12.26
CA PRO A 378 -4.96 15.01 -13.65
C PRO A 378 -4.56 13.61 -14.10
N ILE A 379 -3.89 12.82 -13.24
CA ILE A 379 -3.50 11.44 -13.58
C ILE A 379 -4.73 10.57 -13.80
N VAL A 380 -5.75 10.65 -12.92
CA VAL A 380 -6.98 9.88 -13.05
C VAL A 380 -7.66 10.17 -14.39
N VAL A 381 -7.84 11.45 -14.74
CA VAL A 381 -8.45 11.83 -16.03
C VAL A 381 -7.61 11.36 -17.21
N PHE A 382 -6.29 11.53 -17.15
CA PHE A 382 -5.38 11.06 -18.19
C PHE A 382 -5.44 9.53 -18.36
N ILE A 383 -5.44 8.77 -17.27
CA ILE A 383 -5.47 7.31 -17.31
C ILE A 383 -6.82 6.79 -17.80
N VAL A 384 -7.94 7.38 -17.38
CA VAL A 384 -9.26 7.01 -17.92
C VAL A 384 -9.30 7.23 -19.43
N PHE A 385 -8.81 8.38 -19.90
CA PHE A 385 -8.68 8.66 -21.33
C PHE A 385 -7.77 7.62 -22.01
N LYS A 386 -6.60 7.31 -21.43
CA LYS A 386 -5.68 6.29 -21.95
C LYS A 386 -6.37 4.93 -22.07
N ILE A 387 -7.12 4.48 -21.05
CA ILE A 387 -7.81 3.18 -21.04
C ILE A 387 -8.87 3.10 -22.13
N ILE A 388 -9.61 4.19 -22.39
CA ILE A 388 -10.68 4.22 -23.39
C ILE A 388 -10.10 4.20 -24.82
N PHE A 389 -9.04 4.96 -25.08
CA PHE A 389 -8.57 5.22 -26.45
C PHE A 389 -7.30 4.48 -26.86
N PHE A 390 -6.55 3.90 -25.92
CA PHE A 390 -5.28 3.23 -26.19
C PHE A 390 -5.24 1.81 -25.62
N PRO A 391 -4.54 0.87 -26.28
CA PRO A 391 -4.37 -0.47 -25.77
C PRO A 391 -3.60 -0.49 -24.44
N LYS A 392 -3.80 -1.55 -23.66
CA LYS A 392 -3.04 -1.81 -22.44
C LYS A 392 -1.56 -1.97 -22.77
N THR A 393 -0.72 -1.20 -22.10
CA THR A 393 0.74 -1.28 -22.17
C THR A 393 1.26 -1.71 -20.80
N MET A 394 2.02 -2.79 -20.74
CA MET A 394 2.69 -3.22 -19.51
C MET A 394 4.06 -2.53 -19.42
N ASP A 395 4.08 -1.33 -18.83
CA ASP A 395 5.32 -0.59 -18.55
C ASP A 395 5.63 -0.70 -17.05
N TRP A 396 6.59 -1.58 -16.74
CA TRP A 396 7.02 -1.91 -15.37
C TRP A 396 8.07 -0.95 -14.80
N GLY A 397 8.34 0.18 -15.47
CA GLY A 397 9.47 1.08 -15.17
C GLY A 397 9.77 1.27 -13.67
N LYS A 398 11.06 1.10 -13.31
CA LYS A 398 11.57 1.17 -11.94
C LYS A 398 11.24 2.51 -11.27
N THR A 399 10.92 2.45 -9.97
CA THR A 399 10.92 3.63 -9.11
C THR A 399 12.32 3.79 -8.56
N THR A 400 13.03 4.86 -8.93
CA THR A 400 14.36 5.13 -8.36
C THR A 400 14.18 5.68 -6.95
N HIS A 401 14.52 4.88 -5.95
CA HIS A 401 14.65 5.34 -4.57
C HIS A 401 15.95 6.14 -4.45
N GLY A 402 15.89 7.26 -3.74
CA GLY A 402 17.05 8.12 -3.57
C GLY A 402 17.97 7.47 -2.55
N VAL A 403 19.15 7.04 -2.97
CA VAL A 403 20.23 6.69 -2.04
C VAL A 403 20.60 7.95 -1.26
N THR A 404 20.03 8.15 -0.07
CA THR A 404 20.27 9.35 0.74
C THR A 404 21.07 9.02 1.99
N LYS A 405 22.29 9.56 2.08
CA LYS A 405 23.08 10.14 3.21
C LYS A 405 22.85 9.79 4.69
N ILE A 406 21.99 8.85 5.05
CA ILE A 406 21.76 8.44 6.45
C ILE A 406 22.92 7.56 6.97
N GLU A 407 23.80 7.09 6.07
CA GLU A 407 25.00 6.31 6.41
C GLU A 407 26.03 7.07 7.26
N GLU A 408 26.02 8.41 7.29
CA GLU A 408 26.94 9.17 8.15
C GLU A 408 26.36 9.43 9.56
N ASP A 409 25.05 9.61 9.69
CA ASP A 409 24.44 9.99 10.98
C ASP A 409 24.17 8.81 11.91
N ILE A 410 23.87 7.61 11.40
CA ILE A 410 23.71 6.41 12.26
C ILE A 410 25.08 5.96 12.79
N ASN A 411 26.11 6.00 11.95
CA ASN A 411 27.49 5.71 12.38
C ASN A 411 28.06 6.79 13.31
N ALA A 412 27.64 8.06 13.18
CA ALA A 412 28.03 9.12 14.12
C ALA A 412 27.38 8.95 15.51
N VAL A 413 26.12 8.51 15.57
CA VAL A 413 25.43 8.25 16.84
C VAL A 413 25.97 6.98 17.52
N ASP A 414 26.31 5.93 16.76
CA ASP A 414 26.89 4.71 17.31
C ASP A 414 28.39 4.86 17.69
N ALA A 415 29.14 5.72 17.00
CA ALA A 415 30.51 6.06 17.41
C ALA A 415 30.55 6.89 18.70
N GLN A 416 29.60 7.81 18.87
CA GLN A 416 29.53 8.69 20.04
C GLN A 416 29.05 7.94 21.30
N ASN A 417 28.22 6.89 21.15
CA ASN A 417 27.82 6.01 22.25
C ASN A 417 28.93 5.03 22.68
N ASN A 418 29.80 4.59 21.76
CA ASN A 418 30.90 3.68 22.10
C ASN A 418 32.09 4.39 22.79
N GLU A 419 32.31 5.68 22.52
CA GLU A 419 33.31 6.50 23.24
C GLU A 419 32.87 6.83 24.68
N ASP A 420 31.57 7.01 24.92
CA ASP A 420 31.03 7.32 26.26
C ASP A 420 30.99 6.11 27.21
N ASP A 421 30.92 4.88 26.68
CA ASP A 421 30.97 3.65 27.48
C ASP A 421 32.42 3.22 27.80
N THR A 422 33.38 3.47 26.91
CA THR A 422 34.80 3.22 27.20
C THR A 422 35.39 4.22 28.20
N ALA A 423 34.86 5.44 28.30
CA ALA A 423 35.25 6.42 29.32
C ALA A 423 34.74 6.08 30.73
N LYS A 424 33.64 5.33 30.85
CA LYS A 424 33.07 4.91 32.15
C LYS A 424 33.72 3.66 32.74
N GLU A 425 34.28 2.78 31.92
CA GLU A 425 35.01 1.59 32.41
C GLU A 425 36.42 1.91 32.93
N GLN A 426 36.96 3.12 32.67
CA GLN A 426 38.27 3.54 33.20
C GLN A 426 38.21 4.32 34.53
N THR A 427 37.03 4.47 35.14
CA THR A 427 36.85 5.23 36.39
C THR A 427 36.22 4.46 37.55
N VAL A 428 36.33 3.13 37.57
CA VAL A 428 35.96 2.29 38.74
C VAL A 428 37.14 1.51 39.27
#